data_AF-A0A0J5WIJ9-F1
#
_entry.id   AF-A0A0J5WIJ9-F1
#
_cell.length_a   1.000
_cell.length_b   1.000
_cell.length_c   1.000
_cell.angle_alpha   90.00
_cell.angle_beta   90.00
_cell.angle_gamma   90.00
#
_symmetry.space_group_name_H-M   'P 1'
#
loop_
_entity.id
_entity.type
_entity.pdbx_description
1 polymer ?
#
loop_
_entity_poly.entity_id
_entity_poly.type
_entity_poly.pdbx_seq_one_letter_code
_entity_poly.pdbx_strand_id
1 'polypeptide(L)'
;VASLSTSTSTGLSSANSSITSLSTSTSTGISSLSTGLSSTNSSVTSLSTSTSTGLSSANSSITSLSTSTSTGLSSANSSITSLSTSTSTGISSLSTGLSSTNSTIVSLSTSTSTGIGSLSTGLSATNSSVTSLSTSTSTAINAAKTHYYSVNDNGTQQGNYANDGATGINSLAAGTNASASGASSVAVGDGSNAQSDGAVAIGKNALATGGKAVSIGVANTASGDGAVAIGDPNVATGTGAVAMGANNTANGNGAVALGNANTASGDGALALGNGSTAAAAGSLAFGSNAIASNVNDVALGTGSITAAPNPTSGATIGGVTYSFAGANPTSVVSVGAPGAERQIVNVAAGRISATSTDAINGSQLNTTNQALNSLSTSTASNISSLSTGIGSLSTGLSSTNSTVASLSTSTSTSISSLSTGLNSTNNNLTSLSTST
;
A
#
# COMPACT_ATOMS: atom_id res chain seq x y z
N VAL A 1 -34.21 -34.48 -101.69
CA VAL A 1 -34.03 -35.89 -101.27
C VAL A 1 -34.24 -35.93 -99.77
N ALA A 2 -35.30 -36.58 -99.28
CA ALA A 2 -35.83 -36.38 -97.92
C ALA A 2 -35.13 -37.22 -96.82
N SER A 3 -34.28 -38.17 -97.17
CA SER A 3 -33.27 -38.80 -96.30
C SER A 3 -32.36 -39.66 -97.17
N LEU A 4 -31.06 -39.70 -96.88
CA LEU A 4 -30.17 -40.71 -97.42
C LEU A 4 -29.88 -41.70 -96.29
N SER A 5 -30.66 -42.77 -96.22
CA SER A 5 -30.45 -43.86 -95.27
C SER A 5 -29.99 -45.11 -96.01
N THR A 6 -29.01 -45.78 -95.40
CA THR A 6 -28.44 -47.10 -95.73
C THR A 6 -27.77 -47.24 -97.11
N SER A 7 -26.55 -46.71 -97.24
CA SER A 7 -25.39 -47.39 -97.85
C SER A 7 -24.14 -46.52 -97.71
N THR A 8 -23.00 -47.15 -97.42
CA THR A 8 -21.66 -46.56 -97.30
C THR A 8 -21.36 -45.54 -98.40
N SER A 9 -21.40 -44.26 -98.04
CA SER A 9 -21.03 -43.12 -98.89
C SER A 9 -19.65 -42.61 -98.47
N THR A 10 -18.58 -43.28 -98.91
CA THR A 10 -17.25 -42.68 -98.95
C THR A 10 -17.15 -41.91 -100.27
N GLY A 11 -17.64 -40.67 -100.33
CA GLY A 11 -17.50 -39.86 -101.55
C GLY A 11 -18.40 -38.64 -101.75
N LEU A 12 -19.12 -38.13 -100.75
CA LEU A 12 -19.92 -36.89 -100.92
C LEU A 12 -19.10 -35.65 -100.55
N SER A 13 -18.40 -35.06 -101.53
CA SER A 13 -17.56 -33.86 -101.34
C SER A 13 -18.32 -32.52 -101.41
N SER A 14 -19.59 -32.51 -101.87
CA SER A 14 -20.45 -31.32 -101.93
C SER A 14 -21.94 -31.70 -102.02
N ALA A 15 -22.79 -31.05 -101.22
CA ALA A 15 -24.25 -31.16 -101.30
C ALA A 15 -24.86 -29.77 -101.52
N ASN A 16 -25.56 -29.57 -102.65
CA ASN A 16 -26.11 -28.27 -103.06
C ASN A 16 -27.66 -28.21 -102.99
N SER A 17 -28.26 -28.96 -102.07
CA SER A 17 -29.72 -28.96 -101.87
C SER A 17 -30.03 -29.15 -100.40
N SER A 18 -31.11 -28.52 -99.91
CA SER A 18 -31.55 -28.56 -98.52
C SER A 18 -31.73 -30.01 -98.02
N ILE A 19 -30.77 -30.51 -97.24
CA ILE A 19 -30.87 -31.80 -96.53
C ILE A 19 -31.34 -31.50 -95.11
N THR A 20 -32.58 -31.88 -94.79
CA THR A 20 -33.18 -31.64 -93.48
C THR A 20 -32.54 -32.48 -92.36
N SER A 21 -32.02 -33.67 -92.66
CA SER A 21 -31.23 -34.49 -91.71
C SER A 21 -30.38 -35.55 -92.44
N LEU A 22 -29.17 -35.85 -91.92
CA LEU A 22 -28.28 -36.91 -92.45
C LEU A 22 -28.13 -38.12 -91.51
N SER A 23 -28.84 -38.15 -90.36
CA SER A 23 -28.98 -39.34 -89.52
C SER A 23 -30.10 -39.15 -88.48
N THR A 24 -30.97 -40.14 -88.34
CA THR A 24 -31.91 -40.30 -87.21
C THR A 24 -31.68 -41.62 -86.45
N SER A 25 -30.52 -42.27 -86.60
CA SER A 25 -30.26 -43.58 -85.99
C SER A 25 -29.08 -43.56 -85.02
N THR A 26 -29.37 -43.93 -83.78
CA THR A 26 -28.49 -44.26 -82.64
C THR A 26 -27.64 -45.53 -82.88
N SER A 27 -26.99 -45.63 -84.04
CA SER A 27 -26.09 -46.76 -84.34
C SER A 27 -24.69 -46.49 -83.79
N THR A 28 -24.30 -47.22 -82.76
CA THR A 28 -22.96 -47.24 -82.14
C THR A 28 -21.90 -47.96 -83.00
N GLY A 29 -22.17 -48.21 -84.28
CA GLY A 29 -21.32 -48.99 -85.20
C GLY A 29 -20.73 -48.24 -86.40
N ILE A 30 -20.89 -46.92 -86.53
CA ILE A 30 -20.28 -46.13 -87.62
C ILE A 30 -19.08 -45.35 -87.09
N SER A 31 -17.87 -45.84 -87.31
CA SER A 31 -16.63 -45.28 -86.73
C SER A 31 -16.07 -44.03 -87.43
N SER A 32 -16.72 -43.49 -88.47
CA SER A 32 -16.53 -42.11 -88.97
C SER A 32 -17.27 -41.97 -90.31
N LEU A 33 -18.32 -41.14 -90.35
CA LEU A 33 -19.03 -40.79 -91.60
C LEU A 33 -18.53 -39.46 -92.18
N SER A 34 -17.53 -38.81 -91.55
CA SER A 34 -17.19 -37.40 -91.77
C SER A 34 -15.74 -37.13 -92.20
N THR A 35 -15.02 -38.10 -92.77
CA THR A 35 -13.70 -37.83 -93.38
C THR A 35 -13.79 -37.24 -94.79
N GLY A 36 -14.99 -37.13 -95.38
CA GLY A 36 -15.17 -36.71 -96.77
C GLY A 36 -15.88 -35.37 -97.03
N LEU A 37 -16.42 -34.68 -96.02
CA LEU A 37 -17.23 -33.47 -96.20
C LEU A 37 -16.46 -32.21 -95.79
N SER A 38 -15.79 -31.57 -96.75
CA SER A 38 -14.93 -30.40 -96.54
C SER A 38 -15.67 -29.05 -96.63
N SER A 39 -16.89 -29.01 -97.17
CA SER A 39 -17.69 -27.77 -97.28
C SER A 39 -19.20 -28.05 -97.37
N THR A 40 -20.03 -27.19 -96.75
CA THR A 40 -21.51 -27.27 -96.80
C THR A 40 -22.10 -25.85 -96.91
N ASN A 41 -22.98 -25.64 -97.90
CA ASN A 41 -23.60 -24.35 -98.23
C ASN A 41 -25.14 -24.38 -98.07
N SER A 42 -25.66 -25.00 -97.01
CA SER A 42 -27.10 -25.12 -96.79
C SER A 42 -27.45 -25.09 -95.30
N SER A 43 -28.68 -24.67 -94.98
CA SER A 43 -29.23 -24.66 -93.62
C SER A 43 -29.36 -26.08 -93.06
N VAL A 44 -28.36 -26.52 -92.30
CA VAL A 44 -28.37 -27.81 -91.58
C VAL A 44 -28.86 -27.56 -90.16
N THR A 45 -30.05 -28.06 -89.82
CA THR A 45 -30.69 -27.81 -88.51
C THR A 45 -29.98 -28.53 -87.35
N SER A 46 -29.36 -29.70 -87.60
CA SER A 46 -28.49 -30.38 -86.63
C SER A 46 -27.56 -31.40 -87.29
N LEU A 47 -26.34 -31.54 -86.76
CA LEU A 47 -25.41 -32.64 -87.07
C LEU A 47 -25.13 -33.36 -85.74
N SER A 48 -25.59 -34.61 -85.59
CA SER A 48 -25.57 -35.32 -84.30
C SER A 48 -24.53 -36.45 -84.23
N THR A 49 -23.82 -36.46 -83.09
CA THR A 49 -23.21 -37.59 -82.33
C THR A 49 -22.03 -38.38 -82.89
N SER A 50 -21.24 -37.89 -83.86
CA SER A 50 -19.94 -38.51 -84.15
C SER A 50 -18.85 -37.49 -84.50
N THR A 51 -17.65 -37.76 -83.98
CA THR A 51 -16.43 -36.97 -84.00
C THR A 51 -16.09 -36.43 -85.40
N SER A 52 -16.35 -35.15 -85.66
CA SER A 52 -16.03 -34.50 -86.94
C SER A 52 -14.64 -33.87 -86.88
N THR A 53 -13.65 -34.50 -87.51
CA THR A 53 -12.28 -33.96 -87.68
C THR A 53 -12.06 -33.24 -89.02
N GLY A 54 -13.09 -33.10 -89.87
CA GLY A 54 -12.92 -32.71 -91.29
C GLY A 54 -13.58 -31.41 -91.78
N LEU A 55 -14.33 -30.67 -90.96
CA LEU A 55 -15.07 -29.49 -91.44
C LEU A 55 -14.26 -28.19 -91.29
N SER A 56 -13.62 -27.75 -92.38
CA SER A 56 -12.75 -26.57 -92.41
C SER A 56 -13.47 -25.25 -92.75
N SER A 57 -14.71 -25.27 -93.26
CA SER A 57 -15.50 -24.05 -93.55
C SER A 57 -17.02 -24.31 -93.59
N ALA A 58 -17.81 -23.48 -92.92
CA ALA A 58 -19.28 -23.51 -92.92
C ALA A 58 -19.86 -22.12 -93.25
N ASN A 59 -20.72 -22.02 -94.27
CA ASN A 59 -21.28 -20.76 -94.77
C ASN A 59 -22.82 -20.74 -94.74
N SER A 60 -23.44 -21.14 -93.63
CA SER A 60 -24.89 -21.02 -93.39
C SER A 60 -25.25 -21.22 -91.91
N SER A 61 -26.42 -20.71 -91.50
CA SER A 61 -26.96 -20.75 -90.13
C SER A 61 -27.06 -22.18 -89.56
N ILE A 62 -26.12 -22.54 -88.69
CA ILE A 62 -26.16 -23.79 -87.91
C ILE A 62 -26.76 -23.46 -86.53
N THR A 63 -27.93 -24.00 -86.22
CA THR A 63 -28.65 -23.71 -84.96
C THR A 63 -27.97 -24.32 -83.74
N SER A 64 -27.33 -25.50 -83.87
CA SER A 64 -26.54 -26.11 -82.79
C SER A 64 -25.52 -27.12 -83.31
N LEU A 65 -24.32 -27.11 -82.74
CA LEU A 65 -23.31 -28.16 -82.91
C LEU A 65 -23.13 -28.83 -81.54
N SER A 66 -23.58 -30.08 -81.40
CA SER A 66 -23.71 -30.72 -80.08
C SER A 66 -22.64 -31.79 -79.77
N THR A 67 -22.07 -31.67 -78.57
CA THR A 67 -21.44 -32.67 -77.67
C THR A 67 -20.13 -33.38 -78.03
N SER A 68 -19.41 -33.06 -79.11
CA SER A 68 -18.06 -33.64 -79.30
C SER A 68 -17.03 -32.66 -79.84
N THR A 69 -15.85 -32.74 -79.24
CA THR A 69 -14.65 -31.94 -79.42
C THR A 69 -14.34 -31.66 -80.90
N SER A 70 -14.59 -30.43 -81.36
CA SER A 70 -14.19 -29.98 -82.71
C SER A 70 -12.84 -29.27 -82.61
N THR A 71 -11.78 -29.87 -83.14
CA THR A 71 -10.42 -29.31 -83.18
C THR A 71 -10.05 -28.71 -84.54
N GLY A 72 -11.01 -28.57 -85.47
CA GLY A 72 -10.74 -28.30 -86.89
C GLY A 72 -11.43 -27.08 -87.52
N LEU A 73 -12.13 -26.23 -86.78
CA LEU A 73 -12.85 -25.09 -87.36
C LEU A 73 -11.95 -23.84 -87.41
N SER A 74 -11.39 -23.52 -88.59
CA SER A 74 -10.48 -22.40 -88.80
C SER A 74 -11.14 -21.11 -89.30
N SER A 75 -12.40 -21.14 -89.76
CA SER A 75 -13.15 -19.93 -90.15
C SER A 75 -14.67 -20.16 -90.12
N ALA A 76 -15.43 -19.28 -89.45
CA ALA A 76 -16.89 -19.28 -89.42
C ALA A 76 -17.41 -17.88 -89.76
N ASN A 77 -18.23 -17.76 -90.81
CA ASN A 77 -18.82 -16.50 -91.26
C ASN A 77 -20.35 -16.62 -91.29
N SER A 78 -20.99 -16.73 -90.12
CA SER A 78 -22.42 -16.40 -89.84
C SER A 78 -22.87 -16.86 -88.45
N SER A 79 -23.96 -16.25 -87.94
CA SER A 79 -24.55 -16.38 -86.60
C SER A 79 -24.68 -17.82 -86.07
N ILE A 80 -23.72 -18.24 -85.24
CA ILE A 80 -23.81 -19.43 -84.41
C ILE A 80 -24.50 -19.03 -83.10
N THR A 81 -25.73 -19.51 -82.87
CA THR A 81 -26.52 -19.13 -81.67
C THR A 81 -25.95 -19.75 -80.39
N SER A 82 -25.30 -20.93 -80.46
CA SER A 82 -24.59 -21.53 -79.32
C SER A 82 -23.48 -22.48 -79.77
N LEU A 83 -22.27 -22.27 -79.27
CA LEU A 83 -21.16 -23.22 -79.40
C LEU A 83 -21.01 -23.98 -78.08
N SER A 84 -21.73 -25.10 -77.94
CA SER A 84 -21.60 -26.10 -76.87
C SER A 84 -21.89 -25.66 -75.42
N THR A 85 -22.74 -26.44 -74.75
CA THR A 85 -22.95 -26.46 -73.28
C THR A 85 -22.02 -27.44 -72.54
N SER A 86 -21.00 -27.98 -73.22
CA SER A 86 -20.12 -28.99 -72.63
C SER A 86 -18.98 -28.35 -71.84
N THR A 87 -18.85 -28.77 -70.59
CA THR A 87 -17.82 -28.44 -69.60
C THR A 87 -16.41 -28.52 -70.21
N SER A 88 -15.87 -27.39 -70.68
CA SER A 88 -14.54 -27.33 -71.29
C SER A 88 -13.47 -27.24 -70.19
N THR A 89 -12.73 -28.33 -69.99
CA THR A 89 -11.52 -28.37 -69.14
C THR A 89 -10.26 -27.95 -69.90
N GLY A 90 -10.38 -27.27 -71.05
CA GLY A 90 -9.28 -27.02 -71.98
C GLY A 90 -9.22 -25.61 -72.54
N ILE A 91 -9.32 -24.57 -71.70
CA ILE A 91 -9.14 -23.17 -72.10
C ILE A 91 -7.68 -22.74 -71.85
N SER A 92 -6.73 -23.31 -72.58
CA SER A 92 -5.34 -22.80 -72.63
C SER A 92 -4.92 -22.32 -74.03
N SER A 93 -5.76 -22.49 -75.06
CA SER A 93 -5.32 -22.24 -76.45
C SER A 93 -6.19 -21.26 -77.26
N LEU A 94 -7.05 -20.45 -76.64
CA LEU A 94 -7.92 -19.49 -77.36
C LEU A 94 -7.43 -18.03 -77.27
N SER A 95 -6.28 -17.74 -76.66
CA SER A 95 -5.78 -16.36 -76.49
C SER A 95 -5.09 -15.75 -77.72
N THR A 96 -4.93 -16.47 -78.84
CA THR A 96 -4.22 -15.94 -80.03
C THR A 96 -5.11 -15.69 -81.26
N GLY A 97 -6.44 -15.84 -81.17
CA GLY A 97 -7.34 -15.78 -82.32
C GLY A 97 -8.50 -14.77 -82.28
N LEU A 98 -8.50 -13.78 -81.37
CA LEU A 98 -9.68 -12.91 -81.15
C LEU A 98 -9.55 -11.48 -81.72
N SER A 99 -8.78 -11.26 -82.78
CA SER A 99 -8.62 -9.90 -83.36
C SER A 99 -9.84 -9.40 -84.16
N SER A 100 -10.92 -10.16 -84.33
CA SER A 100 -12.07 -9.70 -85.12
C SER A 100 -13.35 -10.44 -84.76
N THR A 101 -14.14 -9.96 -83.79
CA THR A 101 -15.57 -10.28 -83.75
C THR A 101 -16.39 -9.17 -83.10
N ASN A 102 -17.40 -8.73 -83.86
CA ASN A 102 -18.41 -7.74 -83.59
C ASN A 102 -19.53 -8.29 -82.66
N SER A 103 -19.66 -7.70 -81.47
CA SER A 103 -20.88 -7.38 -80.69
C SER A 103 -22.06 -8.38 -80.50
N THR A 104 -21.97 -9.70 -80.70
CA THR A 104 -23.15 -10.62 -80.47
C THR A 104 -22.86 -11.98 -79.83
N ILE A 105 -21.86 -12.08 -78.94
CA ILE A 105 -21.58 -13.32 -78.20
C ILE A 105 -22.13 -13.24 -76.77
N VAL A 106 -23.39 -13.67 -76.57
CA VAL A 106 -24.04 -13.78 -75.24
C VAL A 106 -23.68 -15.10 -74.53
N SER A 107 -23.19 -16.11 -75.25
CA SER A 107 -22.96 -17.48 -74.74
C SER A 107 -21.55 -17.74 -74.22
N LEU A 108 -20.55 -16.90 -74.56
CA LEU A 108 -19.22 -16.92 -73.91
C LEU A 108 -19.27 -16.28 -72.51
N SER A 109 -20.33 -15.51 -72.23
CA SER A 109 -20.55 -14.85 -70.96
C SER A 109 -20.88 -15.84 -69.86
N THR A 110 -21.62 -16.93 -70.10
CA THR A 110 -22.13 -17.79 -69.03
C THR A 110 -21.03 -18.65 -68.39
N SER A 111 -20.28 -19.46 -69.14
CA SER A 111 -19.24 -20.34 -68.56
C SER A 111 -18.04 -19.57 -68.00
N THR A 112 -17.66 -18.46 -68.64
CA THR A 112 -16.62 -17.55 -68.12
C THR A 112 -17.13 -16.78 -66.91
N SER A 113 -18.41 -16.37 -66.87
CA SER A 113 -19.01 -15.74 -65.67
C SER A 113 -19.23 -16.71 -64.51
N THR A 114 -19.53 -17.99 -64.75
CA THR A 114 -19.63 -19.00 -63.70
C THR A 114 -18.26 -19.39 -63.16
N GLY A 115 -17.23 -19.42 -64.01
CA GLY A 115 -15.83 -19.60 -63.60
C GLY A 115 -15.29 -18.41 -62.81
N ILE A 116 -15.50 -17.18 -63.29
CA ILE A 116 -15.17 -15.94 -62.58
C ILE A 116 -16.01 -15.80 -61.29
N GLY A 117 -17.28 -16.22 -61.31
CA GLY A 117 -18.17 -16.23 -60.15
C GLY A 117 -17.77 -17.28 -59.09
N SER A 118 -17.31 -18.46 -59.53
CA SER A 118 -16.74 -19.48 -58.64
C SER A 118 -15.39 -19.04 -58.07
N LEU A 119 -14.58 -18.35 -58.88
CA LEU A 119 -13.32 -17.77 -58.42
C LEU A 119 -13.57 -16.59 -57.47
N SER A 120 -14.57 -15.75 -57.72
CA SER A 120 -14.90 -14.62 -56.85
C SER A 120 -15.49 -15.09 -55.52
N THR A 121 -16.41 -16.06 -55.54
CA THR A 121 -16.92 -16.69 -54.32
C THR A 121 -15.83 -17.44 -53.55
N GLY A 122 -14.94 -18.16 -54.25
CA GLY A 122 -13.77 -18.81 -53.66
C GLY A 122 -12.78 -17.81 -53.06
N LEU A 123 -12.54 -16.68 -53.74
CA LEU A 123 -11.70 -15.59 -53.25
C LEU A 123 -12.33 -14.87 -52.05
N SER A 124 -13.64 -14.62 -52.08
CA SER A 124 -14.39 -14.06 -50.95
C SER A 124 -14.35 -15.01 -49.75
N ALA A 125 -14.57 -16.31 -49.94
CA ALA A 125 -14.45 -17.31 -48.88
C ALA A 125 -13.03 -17.39 -48.31
N THR A 126 -12.02 -17.30 -49.18
CA THR A 126 -10.61 -17.22 -48.77
C THR A 126 -10.35 -15.95 -47.96
N ASN A 127 -10.82 -14.79 -48.42
CA ASN A 127 -10.69 -13.52 -47.72
C ASN A 127 -11.38 -13.53 -46.34
N SER A 128 -12.57 -14.11 -46.25
CA SER A 128 -13.28 -14.31 -44.99
C SER A 128 -12.52 -15.25 -44.05
N SER A 129 -12.00 -16.36 -44.56
CA SER A 129 -11.20 -17.32 -43.77
C SER A 129 -9.92 -16.70 -43.24
N VAL A 130 -9.22 -15.91 -44.07
CA VAL A 130 -8.03 -15.14 -43.66
C VAL A 130 -8.39 -14.11 -42.60
N THR A 131 -9.52 -13.42 -42.74
CA THR A 131 -9.99 -12.45 -41.74
C THR A 131 -10.30 -13.15 -40.40
N SER A 132 -11.05 -14.24 -40.42
CA SER A 132 -11.36 -15.02 -39.22
C SER A 132 -10.10 -15.59 -38.55
N LEU A 133 -9.14 -16.07 -39.34
CA LEU A 133 -7.85 -16.54 -38.82
C LEU A 133 -7.06 -15.38 -38.20
N SER A 134 -7.05 -14.21 -38.83
CA SER A 134 -6.40 -13.00 -38.30
C SER A 134 -7.02 -12.57 -36.97
N THR A 135 -8.35 -12.50 -36.88
CA THR A 135 -9.05 -12.18 -35.63
C THR A 135 -8.82 -13.24 -34.55
N SER A 136 -8.90 -14.53 -34.90
CA SER A 136 -8.69 -15.62 -33.93
C SER A 136 -7.25 -15.63 -33.43
N THR A 137 -6.28 -15.44 -34.32
CA THR A 137 -4.85 -15.40 -33.97
C THR A 137 -4.53 -14.17 -33.11
N SER A 138 -5.03 -12.99 -33.47
CA SER A 138 -4.84 -11.78 -32.64
C SER A 138 -5.47 -11.90 -31.25
N THR A 139 -6.65 -12.53 -31.14
CA THR A 139 -7.29 -12.79 -29.85
C THR A 139 -6.48 -13.81 -29.03
N ALA A 140 -6.04 -14.90 -29.66
CA ALA A 140 -5.22 -15.93 -29.01
C ALA A 140 -3.87 -15.39 -28.54
N ILE A 141 -3.21 -14.56 -29.34
CA ILE A 141 -1.94 -13.90 -28.98
C ILE A 141 -2.15 -12.95 -27.80
N ASN A 142 -3.22 -12.15 -27.81
CA ASN A 142 -3.52 -11.25 -26.69
C ASN A 142 -3.83 -12.02 -25.39
N ALA A 143 -4.52 -13.15 -25.49
CA ALA A 143 -4.78 -14.02 -24.35
C ALA A 143 -3.52 -14.79 -23.87
N ALA A 144 -2.58 -15.07 -24.77
CA ALA A 144 -1.35 -15.79 -24.49
C ALA A 144 -0.20 -14.90 -24.01
N LYS A 145 -0.47 -13.64 -23.60
CA LYS A 145 0.55 -12.80 -22.98
C LYS A 145 1.14 -13.51 -21.76
N THR A 146 2.46 -13.55 -21.71
CA THR A 146 3.19 -14.23 -20.63
C THR A 146 2.99 -13.49 -19.31
N HIS A 147 2.51 -14.19 -18.29
CA HIS A 147 2.53 -13.70 -16.92
C HIS A 147 3.87 -14.09 -16.28
N TYR A 148 4.66 -13.09 -15.87
CA TYR A 148 6.03 -13.30 -15.37
C TYR A 148 6.08 -13.95 -13.97
N TYR A 149 4.94 -14.03 -13.27
CA TYR A 149 4.80 -14.64 -11.96
C TYR A 149 3.42 -15.29 -11.80
N SER A 150 3.31 -16.33 -10.97
CA SER A 150 2.05 -17.03 -10.71
C SER A 150 1.23 -16.31 -9.64
N VAL A 151 -0.03 -16.00 -9.96
CA VAL A 151 -0.99 -15.42 -9.02
C VAL A 151 -2.21 -16.34 -8.99
N ASN A 152 -2.60 -16.80 -7.79
CA ASN A 152 -3.86 -17.51 -7.61
C ASN A 152 -4.95 -16.48 -7.30
N ASP A 153 -5.80 -16.21 -8.27
CA ASP A 153 -6.95 -15.30 -8.16
C ASP A 153 -8.24 -16.01 -7.70
N ASN A 154 -8.13 -17.27 -7.27
CA ASN A 154 -9.23 -18.14 -6.85
C ASN A 154 -10.25 -18.39 -7.98
N GLY A 155 -9.79 -18.37 -9.24
CA GLY A 155 -10.58 -18.71 -10.42
C GLY A 155 -11.45 -17.58 -10.96
N THR A 156 -11.38 -16.38 -10.37
CA THR A 156 -12.03 -15.17 -10.89
C THR A 156 -10.97 -14.11 -11.12
N GLN A 157 -10.91 -13.57 -12.34
CA GLN A 157 -9.95 -12.53 -12.70
C GLN A 157 -10.13 -11.31 -11.80
N GLN A 158 -9.06 -10.92 -11.11
CA GLN A 158 -9.00 -9.75 -10.26
C GLN A 158 -8.14 -8.65 -10.89
N GLY A 159 -7.93 -7.52 -10.20
CA GLY A 159 -7.05 -6.45 -10.66
C GLY A 159 -5.62 -6.92 -10.89
N ASN A 160 -4.88 -6.21 -11.74
CA ASN A 160 -3.52 -6.56 -12.17
C ASN A 160 -3.43 -7.95 -12.87
N TYR A 161 -4.57 -8.52 -13.32
CA TYR A 161 -4.58 -9.75 -14.11
C TYR A 161 -3.78 -9.58 -15.42
N ALA A 162 -3.86 -8.41 -16.06
CA ALA A 162 -3.10 -8.12 -17.28
C ALA A 162 -1.62 -7.73 -17.02
N ASN A 163 -1.14 -7.84 -15.77
CA ASN A 163 0.16 -7.32 -15.30
C ASN A 163 0.35 -5.81 -15.59
N ASP A 164 -0.74 -5.05 -15.54
CA ASP A 164 -0.81 -3.61 -15.81
C ASP A 164 -0.77 -2.74 -14.54
N GLY A 165 -0.64 -3.35 -13.35
CA GLY A 165 -0.54 -2.65 -12.07
C GLY A 165 0.77 -1.88 -11.87
N ALA A 166 1.82 -2.19 -12.63
CA ALA A 166 3.09 -1.48 -12.62
C ALA A 166 3.01 -0.26 -13.56
N THR A 167 2.37 0.81 -13.09
CA THR A 167 2.14 2.03 -13.90
C THR A 167 3.27 3.06 -13.77
N GLY A 168 4.08 2.97 -12.72
CA GLY A 168 5.25 3.83 -12.53
C GLY A 168 6.44 3.40 -13.39
N ILE A 169 7.27 4.37 -13.79
CA ILE A 169 8.54 4.11 -14.50
C ILE A 169 9.42 3.19 -13.64
N ASN A 170 9.92 2.08 -14.19
CA ASN A 170 10.75 1.10 -13.48
C ASN A 170 10.09 0.48 -12.23
N SER A 171 8.76 0.46 -12.15
CA SER A 171 8.03 -0.12 -11.02
C SER A 171 7.86 -1.64 -11.12
N LEU A 172 7.58 -2.27 -9.98
CA LEU A 172 7.21 -3.69 -9.88
C LEU A 172 5.86 -3.80 -9.17
N ALA A 173 4.85 -4.36 -9.84
CA ALA A 173 3.59 -4.78 -9.23
C ALA A 173 3.43 -6.29 -9.40
N ALA A 174 3.28 -7.02 -8.28
CA ALA A 174 3.14 -8.47 -8.26
C ALA A 174 2.07 -8.94 -7.26
N GLY A 175 0.97 -9.51 -7.76
CA GLY A 175 -0.15 -10.02 -6.95
C GLY A 175 -1.52 -9.57 -7.47
N THR A 176 -2.58 -10.17 -6.95
CA THR A 176 -3.96 -9.74 -7.22
C THR A 176 -4.14 -8.31 -6.73
N ASN A 177 -4.73 -7.44 -7.54
CA ASN A 177 -5.00 -6.04 -7.18
C ASN A 177 -3.76 -5.21 -6.78
N ALA A 178 -2.54 -5.71 -7.03
CA ALA A 178 -1.31 -4.98 -6.71
C ALA A 178 -1.15 -3.75 -7.63
N SER A 179 -0.81 -2.61 -7.07
CA SER A 179 -0.64 -1.33 -7.79
C SER A 179 0.65 -0.64 -7.38
N ALA A 180 1.56 -0.45 -8.32
CA ALA A 180 2.82 0.26 -8.15
C ALA A 180 2.85 1.47 -9.10
N SER A 181 2.34 2.61 -8.63
CA SER A 181 2.17 3.82 -9.45
C SER A 181 3.33 4.81 -9.34
N GLY A 182 4.12 4.74 -8.27
CA GLY A 182 5.31 5.58 -8.12
C GLY A 182 6.47 5.14 -9.01
N ALA A 183 7.35 6.07 -9.42
CA ALA A 183 8.56 5.70 -10.14
C ALA A 183 9.49 4.85 -9.24
N SER A 184 10.05 3.77 -9.79
CA SER A 184 10.88 2.80 -9.06
C SER A 184 10.19 2.20 -7.81
N SER A 185 8.86 2.19 -7.77
CA SER A 185 8.09 1.64 -6.64
C SER A 185 7.93 0.12 -6.73
N VAL A 186 7.64 -0.50 -5.59
CA VAL A 186 7.45 -1.95 -5.46
C VAL A 186 6.15 -2.23 -4.72
N ALA A 187 5.20 -2.91 -5.36
CA ALA A 187 3.98 -3.44 -4.75
C ALA A 187 3.96 -4.97 -4.90
N VAL A 188 4.00 -5.72 -3.81
CA VAL A 188 3.98 -7.19 -3.81
C VAL A 188 2.94 -7.72 -2.84
N GLY A 189 1.92 -8.44 -3.31
CA GLY A 189 0.86 -9.05 -2.50
C GLY A 189 -0.54 -8.55 -2.85
N ASP A 190 -1.55 -9.27 -2.35
CA ASP A 190 -2.97 -8.99 -2.62
C ASP A 190 -3.37 -7.58 -2.15
N GLY A 191 -3.79 -6.72 -3.08
CA GLY A 191 -4.20 -5.34 -2.78
C GLY A 191 -3.07 -4.43 -2.29
N SER A 192 -1.80 -4.83 -2.42
CA SER A 192 -0.66 -3.97 -2.10
C SER A 192 -0.63 -2.72 -2.99
N ASN A 193 -0.33 -1.56 -2.42
CA ASN A 193 -0.44 -0.27 -3.11
C ASN A 193 0.71 0.68 -2.78
N ALA A 194 1.65 0.84 -3.73
CA ALA A 194 2.79 1.75 -3.65
C ALA A 194 2.59 2.93 -4.61
N GLN A 195 2.14 4.08 -4.10
CA GLN A 195 1.68 5.20 -4.96
C GLN A 195 2.77 6.23 -5.30
N SER A 196 3.82 6.31 -4.48
CA SER A 196 4.82 7.38 -4.56
C SER A 196 6.21 6.88 -4.97
N ASP A 197 7.05 7.78 -5.45
CA ASP A 197 8.38 7.45 -5.97
C ASP A 197 9.25 6.72 -4.93
N GLY A 198 9.78 5.57 -5.32
CA GLY A 198 10.59 4.69 -4.47
C GLY A 198 9.82 4.06 -3.30
N ALA A 199 8.49 4.14 -3.27
CA ALA A 199 7.70 3.51 -2.22
C ALA A 199 7.72 1.97 -2.34
N VAL A 200 7.65 1.29 -1.19
CA VAL A 200 7.67 -0.17 -1.08
C VAL A 200 6.45 -0.62 -0.28
N ALA A 201 5.53 -1.33 -0.91
CA ALA A 201 4.36 -1.96 -0.29
C ALA A 201 4.45 -3.48 -0.47
N ILE A 202 4.66 -4.24 0.60
CA ILE A 202 4.80 -5.70 0.55
C ILE A 202 3.83 -6.34 1.54
N GLY A 203 2.89 -7.16 1.06
CA GLY A 203 1.91 -7.89 1.84
C GLY A 203 0.47 -7.45 1.58
N LYS A 204 -0.48 -8.20 2.15
CA LYS A 204 -1.90 -8.03 1.86
C LYS A 204 -2.41 -6.67 2.33
N ASN A 205 -2.91 -5.85 1.41
CA ASN A 205 -3.40 -4.48 1.66
C ASN A 205 -2.34 -3.57 2.30
N ALA A 206 -1.05 -3.85 2.07
CA ALA A 206 0.01 -2.93 2.48
C ALA A 206 -0.09 -1.64 1.64
N LEU A 207 -0.19 -0.49 2.31
CA LEU A 207 -0.36 0.82 1.69
C LEU A 207 0.88 1.69 1.96
N ALA A 208 1.59 2.06 0.91
CA ALA A 208 2.75 2.97 0.96
C ALA A 208 2.47 4.18 0.04
N THR A 209 1.98 5.28 0.61
CA THR A 209 1.56 6.46 -0.15
C THR A 209 2.44 7.68 0.05
N GLY A 210 3.26 7.71 1.10
CA GLY A 210 4.26 8.78 1.26
C GLY A 210 5.46 8.60 0.31
N GLY A 211 6.15 9.69 -0.02
CA GLY A 211 7.37 9.64 -0.84
C GLY A 211 8.42 8.74 -0.23
N LYS A 212 8.90 7.71 -0.95
CA LYS A 212 9.84 6.69 -0.44
C LYS A 212 9.37 5.94 0.82
N ALA A 213 8.06 5.87 1.07
CA ALA A 213 7.52 5.16 2.23
C ALA A 213 7.69 3.63 2.11
N VAL A 214 7.76 2.94 3.25
CA VAL A 214 7.90 1.48 3.34
C VAL A 214 6.77 0.90 4.18
N SER A 215 5.94 0.05 3.59
CA SER A 215 4.82 -0.65 4.22
C SER A 215 4.99 -2.16 4.02
N ILE A 216 5.30 -2.91 5.07
CA ILE A 216 5.60 -4.36 4.96
C ILE A 216 4.77 -5.16 5.97
N GLY A 217 3.86 -6.00 5.47
CA GLY A 217 3.00 -6.88 6.25
C GLY A 217 1.54 -6.75 5.84
N VAL A 218 0.62 -6.95 6.78
CA VAL A 218 -0.82 -6.97 6.49
C VAL A 218 -1.46 -5.66 6.91
N ALA A 219 -2.22 -5.05 6.00
CA ALA A 219 -3.04 -3.86 6.26
C ALA A 219 -2.30 -2.66 6.89
N ASN A 220 -0.97 -2.60 6.73
CA ASN A 220 -0.16 -1.47 7.18
C ASN A 220 -0.41 -0.25 6.31
N THR A 221 -0.36 0.94 6.90
CA THR A 221 -0.43 2.24 6.22
C THR A 221 0.82 3.05 6.53
N ALA A 222 1.64 3.31 5.53
CA ALA A 222 2.77 4.25 5.58
C ALA A 222 2.48 5.41 4.63
N SER A 223 1.93 6.52 5.15
CA SER A 223 1.47 7.65 4.33
C SER A 223 2.32 8.90 4.45
N GLY A 224 3.18 9.00 5.46
CA GLY A 224 4.14 10.09 5.57
C GLY A 224 5.35 9.89 4.66
N ASP A 225 5.97 10.97 4.20
CA ASP A 225 7.20 10.89 3.40
C ASP A 225 8.32 10.21 4.19
N GLY A 226 8.91 9.15 3.63
CA GLY A 226 9.92 8.33 4.30
C GLY A 226 9.40 7.52 5.49
N ALA A 227 8.08 7.44 5.68
CA ALA A 227 7.49 6.68 6.79
C ALA A 227 7.69 5.18 6.61
N VAL A 228 7.77 4.45 7.72
CA VAL A 228 7.99 2.99 7.77
C VAL A 228 6.91 2.35 8.65
N ALA A 229 6.09 1.48 8.07
CA ALA A 229 5.09 0.67 8.77
C ALA A 229 5.36 -0.82 8.54
N ILE A 230 5.70 -1.58 9.60
CA ILE A 230 6.05 -3.01 9.47
C ILE A 230 5.29 -3.86 10.50
N GLY A 231 4.55 -4.87 10.03
CA GLY A 231 3.81 -5.83 10.86
C GLY A 231 2.32 -5.96 10.50
N ASP A 232 1.40 -5.96 11.48
CA ASP A 232 -0.04 -6.18 11.23
C ASP A 232 -0.96 -5.62 12.34
N PRO A 233 -1.87 -4.68 12.04
CA PRO A 233 -1.68 -3.54 11.15
C PRO A 233 -0.98 -2.38 11.89
N ASN A 234 -0.16 -1.59 11.21
CA ASN A 234 0.45 -0.38 11.76
C ASN A 234 0.12 0.83 10.89
N VAL A 235 0.11 2.00 11.50
CA VAL A 235 -0.20 3.29 10.86
C VAL A 235 0.95 4.26 11.12
N ALA A 236 1.72 4.61 10.09
CA ALA A 236 2.77 5.61 10.13
C ALA A 236 2.41 6.76 9.17
N THR A 237 1.89 7.87 9.71
CA THR A 237 1.37 8.99 8.90
C THR A 237 2.26 10.23 8.92
N GLY A 238 3.10 10.39 9.95
CA GLY A 238 4.05 11.50 10.02
C GLY A 238 5.25 11.32 9.08
N THR A 239 5.85 12.42 8.64
CA THR A 239 7.08 12.39 7.82
C THR A 239 8.21 11.73 8.60
N GLY A 240 8.84 10.69 8.04
CA GLY A 240 9.89 9.91 8.69
C GLY A 240 9.42 9.10 9.90
N ALA A 241 8.11 8.95 10.10
CA ALA A 241 7.57 8.19 11.22
C ALA A 241 7.82 6.68 11.07
N VAL A 242 7.98 5.97 12.19
CA VAL A 242 8.22 4.53 12.23
C VAL A 242 7.18 3.86 13.13
N ALA A 243 6.38 2.95 12.57
CA ALA A 243 5.44 2.12 13.32
C ALA A 243 5.75 0.63 13.07
N MET A 244 6.10 -0.10 14.13
CA MET A 244 6.57 -1.49 13.99
C MET A 244 5.94 -2.42 15.04
N GLY A 245 5.43 -3.57 14.60
CA GLY A 245 4.77 -4.57 15.44
C GLY A 245 3.29 -4.74 15.08
N ALA A 246 2.38 -4.61 16.04
CA ALA A 246 0.95 -4.74 15.80
C ALA A 246 0.16 -3.56 16.37
N ASN A 247 -0.82 -3.06 15.62
CA ASN A 247 -1.72 -1.97 16.03
C ASN A 247 -1.02 -0.66 16.45
N ASN A 248 0.22 -0.41 16.02
CA ASN A 248 0.90 0.83 16.41
C ASN A 248 0.52 2.00 15.50
N THR A 249 0.48 3.19 16.08
CA THR A 249 0.17 4.44 15.39
C THR A 249 1.29 5.46 15.64
N ALA A 250 1.99 5.89 14.60
CA ALA A 250 3.00 6.95 14.63
C ALA A 250 2.55 8.11 13.72
N ASN A 251 1.93 9.14 14.30
CA ASN A 251 1.33 10.25 13.57
C ASN A 251 2.20 11.51 13.52
N GLY A 252 3.05 11.73 14.53
CA GLY A 252 3.95 12.88 14.55
C GLY A 252 5.10 12.73 13.56
N ASN A 253 5.66 13.85 13.10
CA ASN A 253 6.85 13.84 12.26
C ASN A 253 8.04 13.25 13.03
N GLY A 254 8.73 12.26 12.46
CA GLY A 254 9.81 11.53 13.13
C GLY A 254 9.38 10.73 14.35
N ALA A 255 8.07 10.52 14.55
CA ALA A 255 7.56 9.75 15.68
C ALA A 255 7.88 8.25 15.53
N VAL A 256 8.07 7.55 16.65
CA VAL A 256 8.35 6.12 16.67
C VAL A 256 7.37 5.41 17.60
N ALA A 257 6.63 4.44 17.08
CA ALA A 257 5.75 3.57 17.84
C ALA A 257 6.16 2.09 17.65
N LEU A 258 6.63 1.42 18.71
CA LEU A 258 7.17 0.06 18.65
C LEU A 258 6.54 -0.87 19.68
N GLY A 259 5.96 -1.97 19.21
CA GLY A 259 5.42 -3.04 20.04
C GLY A 259 3.97 -3.39 19.68
N ASN A 260 3.05 -3.30 20.65
CA ASN A 260 1.63 -3.56 20.42
C ASN A 260 0.75 -2.37 20.85
N ALA A 261 -0.14 -1.91 19.98
CA ALA A 261 -1.14 -0.88 20.32
C ALA A 261 -0.56 0.44 20.87
N ASN A 262 0.68 0.81 20.51
CA ASN A 262 1.28 2.06 20.97
C ASN A 262 0.88 3.24 20.07
N THR A 263 0.79 4.43 20.65
CA THR A 263 0.41 5.67 19.95
C THR A 263 1.44 6.76 20.20
N ALA A 264 2.19 7.15 19.17
CA ALA A 264 3.10 8.29 19.17
C ALA A 264 2.51 9.41 18.29
N SER A 265 1.82 10.37 18.91
CA SER A 265 1.07 11.43 18.21
C SER A 265 1.84 12.72 18.04
N GLY A 266 2.78 13.03 18.93
CA GLY A 266 3.56 14.26 18.86
C GLY A 266 4.77 14.16 17.91
N ASP A 267 5.21 15.28 17.37
CA ASP A 267 6.44 15.35 16.58
C ASP A 267 7.64 14.88 17.41
N GLY A 268 8.43 13.95 16.89
CA GLY A 268 9.57 13.32 17.56
C GLY A 268 9.17 12.48 18.78
N ALA A 269 7.89 12.15 18.97
CA ALA A 269 7.44 11.37 20.11
C ALA A 269 7.81 9.89 19.98
N LEU A 270 8.11 9.25 21.11
CA LEU A 270 8.48 7.84 21.18
C LEU A 270 7.51 7.07 22.09
N ALA A 271 6.78 6.11 21.54
CA ALA A 271 5.88 5.21 22.27
C ALA A 271 6.37 3.76 22.13
N LEU A 272 6.94 3.20 23.19
CA LEU A 272 7.51 1.85 23.19
C LEU A 272 6.85 0.97 24.25
N GLY A 273 6.35 -0.21 23.85
CA GLY A 273 5.76 -1.18 24.77
C GLY A 273 4.45 -1.80 24.30
N ASN A 274 3.46 -1.83 25.19
CA ASN A 274 2.11 -2.31 24.89
C ASN A 274 1.07 -1.28 25.37
N GLY A 275 0.35 -0.64 24.47
CA GLY A 275 -0.62 0.40 24.83
C GLY A 275 0.00 1.70 25.33
N SER A 276 1.28 1.97 25.06
CA SER A 276 1.92 3.22 25.48
C SER A 276 1.47 4.39 24.61
N THR A 277 1.40 5.58 25.19
CA THR A 277 0.94 6.80 24.51
C THR A 277 1.89 7.96 24.76
N ALA A 278 2.58 8.40 23.71
CA ALA A 278 3.38 9.62 23.70
C ALA A 278 2.62 10.70 22.90
N ALA A 279 1.82 11.50 23.59
CA ALA A 279 0.80 12.34 22.96
C ALA A 279 1.33 13.70 22.45
N ALA A 280 2.44 14.18 23.02
CA ALA A 280 2.94 15.53 22.78
C ALA A 280 4.34 15.53 22.13
N ALA A 281 4.73 16.68 21.57
CA ALA A 281 6.00 16.84 20.87
C ALA A 281 7.19 16.49 21.78
N GLY A 282 8.12 15.69 21.27
CA GLY A 282 9.32 15.24 21.96
C GLY A 282 9.07 14.41 23.22
N SER A 283 7.84 13.92 23.44
CA SER A 283 7.51 13.09 24.60
C SER A 283 7.95 11.64 24.43
N LEU A 284 8.28 10.97 25.53
CA LEU A 284 8.68 9.57 25.57
C LEU A 284 7.78 8.79 26.52
N ALA A 285 7.09 7.77 26.01
CA ALA A 285 6.35 6.80 26.80
C ALA A 285 6.97 5.41 26.62
N PHE A 286 7.72 4.95 27.62
CA PHE A 286 8.40 3.66 27.61
C PHE A 286 7.82 2.72 28.68
N GLY A 287 7.16 1.66 28.25
CA GLY A 287 6.52 0.67 29.13
C GLY A 287 5.04 0.48 28.81
N SER A 288 4.47 -0.65 29.23
CA SER A 288 3.07 -0.94 28.94
C SER A 288 2.13 0.06 29.60
N ASN A 289 1.19 0.62 28.85
CA ASN A 289 0.27 1.66 29.32
C ASN A 289 0.97 2.90 29.90
N ALA A 290 2.23 3.17 29.54
CA ALA A 290 2.90 4.42 29.90
C ALA A 290 2.26 5.58 29.11
N ILE A 291 2.05 6.73 29.75
CA ILE A 291 1.39 7.90 29.13
C ILE A 291 2.22 9.15 29.39
N ALA A 292 2.75 9.74 28.32
CA ALA A 292 3.43 11.03 28.34
C ALA A 292 2.59 12.07 27.59
N SER A 293 1.98 13.00 28.33
CA SER A 293 0.94 13.89 27.79
C SER A 293 1.40 15.31 27.46
N ASN A 294 2.53 15.78 28.02
CA ASN A 294 3.02 17.13 27.79
C ASN A 294 4.31 17.13 26.96
N VAL A 295 4.64 18.29 26.40
CA VAL A 295 5.82 18.49 25.56
C VAL A 295 7.08 18.12 26.34
N ASN A 296 7.96 17.32 25.72
CA ASN A 296 9.22 16.83 26.30
C ASN A 296 9.10 15.94 27.56
N ASP A 297 7.90 15.53 27.95
CA ASP A 297 7.71 14.64 29.10
C ASP A 297 8.28 13.24 28.87
N VAL A 298 8.68 12.58 29.96
CA VAL A 298 9.12 11.18 29.94
C VAL A 298 8.29 10.36 30.93
N ALA A 299 7.49 9.43 30.45
CA ALA A 299 6.87 8.38 31.26
C ALA A 299 7.68 7.08 31.14
N LEU A 300 8.28 6.64 32.25
CA LEU A 300 9.17 5.48 32.30
C LEU A 300 8.61 4.38 33.21
N GLY A 301 8.29 3.24 32.60
CA GLY A 301 7.76 2.06 33.27
C GLY A 301 6.27 1.81 33.01
N THR A 302 5.82 0.61 33.34
CA THR A 302 4.43 0.18 33.12
C THR A 302 3.45 1.04 33.93
N GLY A 303 2.43 1.60 33.28
CA GLY A 303 1.43 2.45 33.91
C GLY A 303 1.98 3.76 34.47
N SER A 304 3.19 4.17 34.08
CA SER A 304 3.71 5.49 34.45
C SER A 304 2.97 6.57 33.68
N ILE A 305 2.52 7.62 34.36
CA ILE A 305 1.73 8.70 33.77
C ILE A 305 2.40 10.02 34.12
N THR A 306 2.69 10.86 33.13
CA THR A 306 3.21 12.20 33.40
C THR A 306 2.10 13.16 33.83
N ALA A 307 2.49 14.19 34.58
CA ALA A 307 1.62 15.29 34.99
C ALA A 307 2.23 16.61 34.51
N ALA A 308 1.47 17.71 34.59
CA ALA A 308 2.02 19.02 34.28
C ALA A 308 3.24 19.33 35.17
N PRO A 309 4.29 20.00 34.65
CA PRO A 309 5.42 20.47 35.46
C PRO A 309 4.93 21.32 36.63
N ASN A 310 5.53 21.13 37.80
CA ASN A 310 5.15 21.82 39.03
C ASN A 310 6.28 22.74 39.54
N PRO A 311 6.26 24.04 39.18
CA PRO A 311 7.26 25.00 39.66
C PRO A 311 7.29 25.13 41.17
N THR A 312 8.47 24.99 41.77
CA THR A 312 8.68 25.11 43.22
C THR A 312 9.89 26.00 43.48
N SER A 313 9.64 27.28 43.80
CA SER A 313 10.71 28.28 43.98
C SER A 313 11.43 28.20 45.32
N GLY A 314 10.84 27.54 46.31
CA GLY A 314 11.37 27.46 47.65
C GLY A 314 10.38 26.93 48.68
N ALA A 315 10.77 27.02 49.94
CA ALA A 315 9.92 26.71 51.09
C ALA A 315 10.15 27.71 52.23
N THR A 316 9.12 27.98 53.02
CA THR A 316 9.23 28.79 54.24
C THR A 316 9.15 27.89 55.47
N ILE A 317 10.20 27.90 56.29
CA ILE A 317 10.29 27.10 57.52
C ILE A 317 10.57 28.07 58.67
N GLY A 318 9.69 28.10 59.68
CA GLY A 318 9.86 28.97 60.85
C GLY A 318 9.93 30.47 60.52
N GLY A 319 9.29 30.91 59.43
CA GLY A 319 9.32 32.30 58.96
C GLY A 319 10.53 32.67 58.10
N VAL A 320 11.48 31.75 57.89
CA VAL A 320 12.63 31.95 56.99
C VAL A 320 12.35 31.28 55.65
N THR A 321 12.56 32.01 54.55
CA THR A 321 12.38 31.49 53.19
C THR A 321 13.71 30.95 52.64
N TYR A 322 13.65 29.73 52.11
CA TYR A 322 14.75 29.05 51.45
C TYR A 322 14.42 28.89 49.97
N SER A 323 15.23 29.47 49.10
CA SER A 323 15.06 29.35 47.65
C SER A 323 15.65 28.04 47.13
N PHE A 324 15.04 27.46 46.10
CA PHE A 324 15.53 26.25 45.43
C PHE A 324 16.10 26.55 44.04
N ALA A 325 17.14 25.80 43.65
CA ALA A 325 17.59 25.72 42.27
C ALA A 325 16.61 24.89 41.43
N GLY A 326 16.56 25.13 40.12
CA GLY A 326 15.66 24.38 39.22
C GLY A 326 14.17 24.65 39.41
N ALA A 327 13.82 25.83 39.95
CA ALA A 327 12.45 26.19 40.36
C ALA A 327 11.38 26.16 39.26
N ASN A 328 11.77 26.16 37.98
CA ASN A 328 10.87 26.32 36.83
C ASN A 328 11.07 25.16 35.83
N PRO A 329 10.61 23.94 36.14
CA PRO A 329 10.68 22.82 35.22
C PRO A 329 9.77 23.07 34.01
N THR A 330 10.22 22.65 32.84
CA THR A 330 9.45 22.73 31.57
C THR A 330 8.79 21.41 31.19
N SER A 331 9.22 20.29 31.79
CA SER A 331 8.72 18.93 31.58
C SER A 331 8.97 18.10 32.84
N VAL A 332 8.44 16.88 32.89
CA VAL A 332 8.67 15.94 33.99
C VAL A 332 9.12 14.57 33.51
N VAL A 333 9.87 13.87 34.36
CA VAL A 333 10.08 12.42 34.26
C VAL A 333 9.20 11.75 35.31
N SER A 334 8.21 10.97 34.87
CA SER A 334 7.38 10.15 35.74
C SER A 334 7.83 8.70 35.73
N VAL A 335 8.02 8.13 36.92
CA VAL A 335 8.34 6.71 37.13
C VAL A 335 7.16 5.89 37.65
N GLY A 336 5.96 6.47 37.71
CA GLY A 336 4.76 5.81 38.22
C GLY A 336 3.50 6.63 38.01
N ALA A 337 2.48 6.34 38.80
CA ALA A 337 1.22 7.08 38.86
C ALA A 337 0.76 7.18 40.32
N PRO A 338 -0.20 8.05 40.67
CA PRO A 338 -0.72 8.14 42.03
C PRO A 338 -1.17 6.78 42.58
N GLY A 339 -0.63 6.35 43.72
CA GLY A 339 -0.87 5.05 44.34
C GLY A 339 -0.10 3.87 43.72
N ALA A 340 0.72 4.13 42.70
CA ALA A 340 1.58 3.17 42.01
C ALA A 340 2.98 3.76 41.80
N GLU A 341 3.51 4.42 42.82
CA GLU A 341 4.84 5.02 42.82
C GLU A 341 5.93 3.94 42.80
N ARG A 342 7.10 4.30 42.26
CA ARG A 342 8.28 3.44 42.25
C ARG A 342 9.41 4.06 43.04
N GLN A 343 10.16 3.22 43.75
CA GLN A 343 11.45 3.61 44.29
C GLN A 343 12.46 3.79 43.17
N ILE A 344 13.29 4.83 43.26
CA ILE A 344 14.48 4.99 42.45
C ILE A 344 15.66 4.56 43.32
N VAL A 345 16.24 3.40 43.00
CA VAL A 345 17.32 2.78 43.79
C VAL A 345 18.69 3.00 43.16
N ASN A 346 19.75 2.77 43.92
CA ASN A 346 21.15 2.97 43.48
C ASN A 346 21.49 4.41 43.09
N VAL A 347 20.85 5.39 43.74
CA VAL A 347 21.15 6.80 43.58
C VAL A 347 22.35 7.17 44.44
N ALA A 348 23.47 7.52 43.79
CA ALA A 348 24.65 8.06 44.47
C ALA A 348 24.33 9.38 45.20
N ALA A 349 25.12 9.74 46.21
CA ALA A 349 24.88 10.97 46.97
C ALA A 349 25.02 12.21 46.07
N GLY A 350 23.97 13.04 46.03
CA GLY A 350 23.97 14.28 45.27
C GLY A 350 24.76 15.39 45.97
N ARG A 351 25.18 16.43 45.24
CA ARG A 351 25.80 17.61 45.87
C ARG A 351 24.78 18.35 46.73
N ILE A 352 25.21 18.84 47.90
CA ILE A 352 24.39 19.65 48.80
C ILE A 352 24.90 21.09 48.75
N SER A 353 24.24 21.95 47.96
CA SER A 353 24.54 23.38 47.83
C SER A 353 23.30 24.15 47.35
N ALA A 354 23.33 25.49 47.45
CA ALA A 354 22.21 26.35 47.04
C ALA A 354 21.88 26.30 45.53
N THR A 355 22.80 25.79 44.70
CA THR A 355 22.64 25.71 43.24
C THR A 355 22.49 24.27 42.74
N SER A 356 22.47 23.27 43.63
CA SER A 356 22.42 21.86 43.24
C SER A 356 21.06 21.49 42.67
N THR A 357 21.07 20.72 41.58
CA THR A 357 19.90 20.07 40.98
C THR A 357 20.05 18.55 40.98
N ASP A 358 20.94 18.02 41.82
CA ASP A 358 21.17 16.58 41.96
C ASP A 358 20.06 15.96 42.83
N ALA A 359 19.68 14.72 42.54
CA ALA A 359 18.79 13.97 43.42
C ALA A 359 19.48 13.66 44.76
N ILE A 360 18.71 13.67 45.85
CA ILE A 360 19.17 13.33 47.20
C ILE A 360 18.77 11.89 47.53
N ASN A 361 19.69 11.12 48.10
CA ASN A 361 19.41 9.75 48.53
C ASN A 361 19.11 9.67 50.04
N GLY A 362 18.71 8.47 50.50
CA GLY A 362 18.32 8.26 51.89
C GLY A 362 19.44 8.46 52.93
N SER A 363 20.71 8.20 52.58
CA SER A 363 21.81 8.34 53.55
C SER A 363 22.13 9.81 53.85
N GLN A 364 21.95 10.70 52.87
CA GLN A 364 22.09 12.14 53.06
C GLN A 364 21.02 12.69 54.01
N LEU A 365 19.75 12.32 53.80
CA LEU A 365 18.65 12.72 54.69
C LEU A 365 18.83 12.15 56.10
N ASN A 366 19.26 10.90 56.22
CA ASN A 366 19.56 10.27 57.51
C ASN A 366 20.68 11.00 58.26
N THR A 367 21.70 11.49 57.55
CA THR A 367 22.79 12.29 58.15
C THR A 367 22.26 13.59 58.76
N THR A 368 21.38 14.30 58.05
CA THR A 368 20.71 15.50 58.58
C THR A 368 19.85 15.18 59.81
N ASN A 369 19.07 14.10 59.79
CA ASN A 369 18.24 13.70 60.93
C ASN A 369 19.07 13.36 62.17
N GLN A 370 20.22 12.69 62.01
CA GLN A 370 21.14 12.41 63.12
C GLN A 370 21.73 13.71 63.70
N ALA A 371 22.08 14.68 62.86
CA ALA A 371 22.54 15.99 63.31
C ALA A 371 21.44 16.76 64.08
N LEU A 372 20.20 16.72 63.61
CA LEU A 372 19.05 17.33 64.30
C LEU A 372 18.76 16.66 65.65
N ASN A 373 18.81 15.33 65.73
CA ASN A 373 18.64 14.61 66.99
C ASN A 373 19.74 14.95 68.01
N SER A 374 20.98 15.09 67.52
CA SER A 374 22.12 15.51 68.36
C SER A 374 21.94 16.93 68.89
N LEU A 375 21.47 17.86 68.04
CA LEU A 375 21.17 19.23 68.43
C LEU A 375 20.04 19.27 69.47
N SER A 376 18.93 18.55 69.22
CA SER A 376 17.79 18.47 70.14
C SER A 376 18.22 17.96 71.52
N THR A 377 19.00 16.88 71.56
CA THR A 377 19.51 16.30 72.80
C THR A 377 20.41 17.28 73.56
N SER A 378 21.33 17.95 72.84
CA SER A 378 22.22 18.95 73.42
C SER A 378 21.45 20.14 74.01
N THR A 379 20.47 20.67 73.28
CA THR A 379 19.62 21.76 73.76
C THR A 379 18.81 21.34 75.00
N ALA A 380 18.21 20.15 74.99
CA ALA A 380 17.46 19.64 76.15
C ALA A 380 18.36 19.50 77.39
N SER A 381 19.57 18.98 77.22
CA SER A 381 20.55 18.87 78.31
C SER A 381 20.94 20.24 78.85
N ASN A 382 21.22 21.22 77.98
CA ASN A 382 21.57 22.58 78.40
C ASN A 382 20.45 23.26 79.18
N ILE A 383 19.20 23.09 78.73
CA ILE A 383 18.02 23.60 79.44
C ILE A 383 17.89 22.93 80.81
N SER A 384 18.10 21.62 80.90
CA SER A 384 18.08 20.89 82.18
C SER A 384 19.18 21.34 83.13
N SER A 385 20.40 21.58 82.64
CA SER A 385 21.50 22.09 83.47
C SER A 385 21.23 23.52 83.94
N LEU A 386 20.62 24.35 83.10
CA LEU A 386 20.23 25.69 83.48
C LEU A 386 19.12 25.68 84.54
N SER A 387 18.12 24.79 84.40
CA SER A 387 17.03 24.69 85.37
C SER A 387 17.52 24.22 86.74
N THR A 388 18.45 23.25 86.80
CA THR A 388 19.08 22.81 88.06
C THR A 388 19.96 23.92 88.66
N GLY A 389 20.68 24.67 87.83
CA GLY A 389 21.44 25.85 88.25
C GLY A 389 20.55 26.94 88.86
N ILE A 390 19.43 27.27 88.22
CA ILE A 390 18.43 28.23 88.73
C ILE A 390 17.82 27.72 90.04
N GLY A 391 17.51 26.43 90.15
CA GLY A 391 17.04 25.82 91.39
C GLY A 391 18.06 25.87 92.53
N SER A 392 19.34 25.71 92.22
CA SER A 392 20.42 25.84 93.21
C SER A 392 20.61 27.29 93.66
N LEU A 393 20.49 28.25 92.74
CA LEU A 393 20.55 29.66 93.06
C LEU A 393 19.34 30.11 93.89
N SER A 394 18.13 29.63 93.57
CA SER A 394 16.92 29.97 94.33
C SER A 394 17.00 29.44 95.76
N THR A 395 17.42 28.18 95.95
CA THR A 395 17.64 27.60 97.28
C THR A 395 18.75 28.30 98.07
N GLY A 396 19.86 28.66 97.41
CA GLY A 396 20.94 29.46 98.01
C GLY A 396 20.49 30.86 98.44
N LEU A 397 19.69 31.55 97.62
CA LEU A 397 19.12 32.86 97.94
C LEU A 397 18.11 32.77 99.07
N SER A 398 17.23 31.75 99.08
CA SER A 398 16.30 31.51 100.20
C SER A 398 17.05 31.26 101.51
N SER A 399 18.12 30.47 101.48
CA SER A 399 18.95 30.21 102.67
C SER A 399 19.66 31.48 103.18
N THR A 400 20.17 32.31 102.26
CA THR A 400 20.75 33.61 102.58
C THR A 400 19.71 34.53 103.21
N ASN A 401 18.51 34.61 102.62
CA ASN A 401 17.40 35.39 103.13
C ASN A 401 16.98 34.94 104.56
N SER A 402 16.85 33.64 104.80
CA SER A 402 16.58 33.09 106.13
C SER A 402 17.68 33.42 107.15
N THR A 403 18.94 33.36 106.73
CA THR A 403 20.08 33.70 107.59
C THR A 403 20.06 35.18 107.97
N VAL A 404 19.84 36.07 107.00
CA VAL A 404 19.69 37.52 107.23
C VAL A 404 18.50 37.80 108.14
N ALA A 405 17.37 37.12 107.95
CA ALA A 405 16.20 37.25 108.83
C ALA A 405 16.50 36.79 110.26
N SER A 406 17.20 35.67 110.44
CA SER A 406 17.62 35.19 111.76
C SER A 406 18.61 36.13 112.45
N LEU A 407 19.54 36.71 111.68
CA LEU A 407 20.50 37.68 112.20
C LEU A 407 19.78 38.97 112.61
N SER A 408 18.89 39.49 111.76
CA SER A 408 18.05 40.66 112.07
C SER A 408 17.24 40.45 113.35
N THR A 409 16.64 39.27 113.52
CA THR A 409 15.89 38.90 114.74
C THR A 409 16.80 38.77 115.96
N SER A 410 17.98 38.16 115.81
CA SER A 410 18.96 38.01 116.91
C SER A 410 19.55 39.35 117.34
N THR A 411 19.81 40.25 116.40
CA THR A 411 20.28 41.61 116.66
C THR A 411 19.18 42.44 117.33
N SER A 412 17.93 42.39 116.86
CA SER A 412 16.82 43.14 117.46
C SER A 412 16.51 42.68 118.88
N THR A 413 16.54 41.36 119.14
CA THR A 413 16.38 40.79 120.48
C THR A 413 17.54 41.15 121.40
N SER A 414 18.78 41.13 120.90
CA SER A 414 19.96 41.57 121.67
C SER A 414 19.89 43.06 122.02
N ILE A 415 19.51 43.92 121.08
CA ILE A 415 19.29 45.36 121.31
C ILE A 415 18.17 45.58 122.34
N SER A 416 17.07 44.84 122.23
CA SER A 416 15.96 44.90 123.19
C SER A 416 16.36 44.42 124.58
N SER A 417 17.17 43.36 124.68
CA SER A 417 17.70 42.86 125.95
C SER A 417 18.69 43.86 126.58
N LEU A 418 19.53 44.49 125.76
CA LEU A 418 20.44 45.54 126.22
C LEU A 418 19.68 46.80 126.67
N SER A 419 18.64 47.22 125.93
CA SER A 419 17.83 48.38 126.28
C SER A 419 17.04 48.16 127.58
N THR A 420 16.47 46.97 127.78
CA THR A 420 15.81 46.60 129.05
C THR A 420 16.79 46.52 130.21
N GLY A 421 17.99 45.97 130.00
CA GLY A 421 19.07 45.94 131.00
C GLY A 421 19.59 47.33 131.39
N LEU A 422 19.79 48.22 130.41
CA LEU A 422 20.15 49.62 130.63
C LEU A 422 19.04 50.37 131.39
N ASN A 423 17.77 50.18 131.01
CA ASN A 423 16.64 50.76 131.74
C ASN A 423 16.59 50.29 133.19
N SER A 424 16.79 49.00 133.45
CA SER A 424 16.88 48.48 134.83
C SER A 424 18.04 49.10 135.60
N THR A 425 19.21 49.25 134.97
CA THR A 425 20.38 49.89 135.60
C THR A 425 20.09 51.35 135.92
N ASN A 426 19.47 52.08 134.98
CA ASN A 426 19.09 53.47 135.15
C ASN A 426 18.05 53.64 136.28
N ASN A 427 17.06 52.74 136.36
CA ASN A 427 16.06 52.71 137.44
C ASN A 427 16.68 52.42 138.82
N ASN A 428 17.65 51.50 138.89
CA ASN A 428 18.38 51.22 140.12
C ASN A 428 19.22 52.42 140.57
N LEU A 429 19.90 53.09 139.63
CA LEU A 429 20.71 54.29 139.92
C LEU A 429 19.82 55.44 140.43
N THR A 430 18.67 55.67 139.81
CA THR A 430 17.69 56.67 140.27
C THR A 430 17.10 56.32 141.64
N SER A 431 16.85 55.03 141.91
CA SER A 431 16.40 54.57 143.23
C SER A 431 17.47 54.77 144.31
N LEU A 432 18.75 54.57 143.97
CA LEU A 432 19.87 54.84 144.88
C LEU A 432 20.05 56.34 145.14
N SER A 433 19.90 57.18 144.12
CA SER A 433 20.04 58.64 144.26
C SER A 433 18.90 59.30 145.05
N THR A 434 17.79 58.61 145.28
CA THR A 434 16.60 59.12 145.98
C THR A 434 16.44 58.57 147.41
N SER A 435 17.29 57.62 147.84
CA SER A 435 17.28 57.02 149.19
C SER A 435 18.18 57.72 150.22
N THR A 436 18.64 58.93 149.94
CA THR A 436 19.42 59.80 150.85
C THR A 436 18.72 61.13 150.97
#